data_AF-A0AAD8FPG0-F1
#
_entry.id   AF-A0AAD8FPG0-F1
#
_cell.length_a   1.000
_cell.length_b   1.000
_cell.length_c   1.000
_cell.angle_alpha   90.00
_cell.angle_beta   90.00
_cell.angle_gamma   90.00
#
_symmetry.space_group_name_H-M   'P 1'
#
loop_
_entity.id
_entity.type
_entity.pdbx_description
1 polymer ?
#
loop_
_entity_poly.entity_id
_entity_poly.type
_entity_poly.pdbx_seq_one_letter_code
_entity_poly.pdbx_strand_id
1 'polypeptide(L)' 'MLTGITWDTMLQSWDLFVSPPVTRRIYSGGVAVLLILFLYSFYLFHPLSYGMVGPPAHDPSSPMAGLKWMESWEF' A
#
# COMPACT_ATOMS: atom_id res chain seq x y z
N MET A 1 -9.91 -11.51 1.36
CA MET A 1 -11.32 -11.35 1.80
C MET A 1 -11.40 -10.73 3.20
N LEU A 2 -10.69 -11.26 4.20
CA LEU A 2 -10.70 -10.70 5.57
C LEU A 2 -10.29 -9.22 5.63
N THR A 3 -9.14 -8.84 5.06
CA THR A 3 -8.64 -7.45 5.08
C THR A 3 -9.64 -6.44 4.50
N GLY A 4 -10.33 -6.81 3.43
CA GLY A 4 -11.37 -5.97 2.82
C GLY A 4 -12.57 -5.76 3.75
N ILE A 5 -13.04 -6.84 4.39
CA ILE A 5 -14.16 -6.77 5.34
C ILE A 5 -13.77 -5.97 6.58
N THR A 6 -12.55 -6.16 7.10
CA THR A 6 -12.04 -5.39 8.24
C THR A 6 -11.95 -3.90 7.91
N TRP A 7 -11.44 -3.55 6.73
CA TRP A 7 -11.33 -2.17 6.28
C TRP A 7 -12.71 -1.52 6.08
N ASP A 8 -13.64 -2.24 5.43
CA ASP A 8 -15.00 -1.77 5.21
C ASP A 8 -15.74 -1.51 6.53
N THR A 9 -15.68 -2.46 7.47
CA THR A 9 -16.26 -2.31 8.81
C THR A 9 -15.63 -1.14 9.56
N MET A 10 -14.30 -0.97 9.45
CA MET A 10 -13.59 0.14 10.08
C MET A 10 -14.04 1.49 9.52
N LEU A 11 -14.20 1.62 8.20
CA LEU A 11 -14.69 2.85 7.58
C LEU A 11 -16.15 3.15 7.94
N GLN A 12 -17.01 2.13 8.00
CA GLN A 12 -18.41 2.30 8.41
C GLN A 12 -18.55 2.68 9.89
N SER A 13 -17.63 2.27 10.76
CA SER A 13 -17.65 2.66 12.18
C SER A 13 -17.58 4.18 12.42
N TRP A 14 -17.13 4.95 11.41
CA TRP A 14 -17.14 6.42 11.46
C TRP A 14 -18.56 7.02 11.49
N ASP A 15 -19.59 6.29 11.07
CA ASP A 15 -20.99 6.76 11.16
C ASP A 15 -21.42 7.04 12.61
N LEU A 16 -20.73 6.47 13.60
CA LEU A 16 -21.01 6.71 15.02
C LEU A 16 -20.48 8.07 15.51
N PHE A 17 -19.53 8.68 14.80
CA PHE A 17 -18.80 9.86 15.26
C PHE A 17 -19.10 11.12 14.43
N VAL A 18 -19.58 10.98 13.20
CA VAL A 18 -19.69 12.10 12.26
C VAL A 18 -21.04 12.12 11.54
N SER A 19 -21.39 13.26 10.93
CA SER A 19 -22.65 13.41 10.21
C SER A 19 -22.67 12.61 8.90
N PRO A 20 -23.85 12.15 8.43
CA PRO A 20 -23.99 11.30 7.25
C PRO A 20 -23.28 11.79 5.97
N PRO A 21 -23.30 13.10 5.60
CA PRO A 21 -22.61 13.55 4.40
C PRO A 21 -21.09 13.50 4.53
N VAL A 22 -20.56 13.61 5.76
CA VAL A 22 -19.12 13.52 6.04
C VAL A 22 -18.67 12.06 6.03
N THR A 23 -19.43 11.13 6.61
CA THR A 23 -19.07 9.71 6.56
C THR A 23 -18.99 9.20 5.14
N ARG A 24 -19.92 9.58 4.25
CA ARG A 24 -19.85 9.19 2.83
C ARG A 24 -18.54 9.63 2.17
N ARG A 25 -18.06 10.85 2.48
CA ARG A 25 -16.77 11.35 1.97
C ARG A 25 -15.59 10.57 2.56
N ILE A 26 -15.63 10.26 3.85
CA ILE A 26 -14.60 9.46 4.53
C ILE A 26 -14.53 8.06 3.92
N TYR A 27 -15.68 7.43 3.68
CA TYR A 27 -15.76 6.10 3.07
C TYR A 27 -15.15 6.10 1.67
N SER A 28 -15.61 6.98 0.78
CA SER A 28 -15.06 7.08 -0.58
C SER A 28 -13.58 7.46 -0.58
N GLY A 29 -13.16 8.36 0.30
CA GLY A 29 -11.76 8.75 0.46
C GLY A 29 -10.89 7.60 0.96
N GLY A 30 -11.35 6.85 1.96
CA GLY A 30 -10.64 5.69 2.51
C GLY A 30 -10.46 4.58 1.48
N VAL A 31 -11.49 4.30 0.67
CA VAL A 31 -11.37 3.35 -0.45
C VAL A 31 -10.39 3.86 -1.51
N ALA A 32 -10.48 5.13 -1.90
CA ALA A 32 -9.57 5.72 -2.89
C ALA A 32 -8.10 5.69 -2.41
N VAL A 33 -7.84 6.05 -1.15
CA VAL A 33 -6.51 6.00 -0.53
C VAL A 33 -5.98 4.57 -0.54
N LEU A 34 -6.81 3.59 -0.17
CA LEU A 34 -6.39 2.18 -0.19
C LEU A 34 -5.98 1.74 -1.60
N LEU A 35 -6.78 2.08 -2.63
CA LEU A 35 -6.47 1.76 -4.02
C LEU A 35 -5.17 2.44 -4.50
N ILE A 36 -4.98 3.72 -4.17
CA ILE A 36 -3.77 4.46 -4.52
C ILE A 36 -2.55 3.85 -3.85
N LEU A 37 -2.65 3.47 -2.57
CA LEU A 37 -1.56 2.79 -1.86
C LEU A 37 -1.20 1.45 -2.50
N PHE A 38 -2.19 0.67 -2.93
CA PHE A 38 -1.93 -0.56 -3.67
C PHE A 38 -1.21 -0.27 -4.98
N LEU A 39 -1.75 0.64 -5.81
CA LEU A 39 -1.13 0.99 -7.10
C LEU A 39 0.30 1.51 -6.93
N TYR A 40 0.53 2.36 -5.94
CA TYR A 40 1.84 2.89 -5.61
C TYR A 40 2.81 1.78 -5.16
N SER A 41 2.33 0.84 -4.34
CA SER A 41 3.14 -0.31 -3.91
C SER A 41 3.53 -1.19 -5.10
N PHE A 42 2.58 -1.49 -6.00
CA PHE A 42 2.88 -2.24 -7.23
C PHE A 42 3.85 -1.49 -8.13
N TYR A 43 3.71 -0.17 -8.25
CA TYR A 43 4.64 0.66 -9.02
C TYR A 43 6.05 0.65 -8.39
N LEU A 44 6.16 0.77 -7.08
CA LEU A 44 7.44 0.78 -6.39
C LEU A 44 8.16 -0.57 -6.50
N PHE A 45 7.44 -1.67 -6.28
CA PHE A 45 7.98 -3.03 -6.30
C PHE A 45 7.88 -3.72 -7.67
N HIS A 46 7.56 -2.98 -8.74
CA HIS A 46 7.48 -3.54 -10.09
C HIS A 46 8.74 -4.30 -10.54
N PRO A 47 9.98 -3.89 -10.21
CA PRO A 47 11.16 -4.60 -10.67
C PRO A 47 11.28 -6.00 -10.05
N LEU A 48 10.72 -6.22 -8.86
CA LEU A 48 10.69 -7.54 -8.23
C LEU A 48 9.79 -8.53 -8.99
N SER A 49 8.76 -8.02 -9.67
CA SER A 49 7.77 -8.84 -10.39
C SER A 49 8.10 -9.00 -11.88
N TYR A 50 8.62 -7.93 -12.51
CA TYR A 50 8.90 -7.91 -13.96
C TYR A 50 10.35 -8.19 -14.32
N GLY A 51 11.25 -8.33 -13.35
CA GLY A 51 12.65 -8.65 -13.54
C GLY A 51 13.56 -7.61 -12.90
N MET A 52 14.43 -8.09 -12.02
CA MET A 52 15.41 -7.22 -11.36
C MET A 52 16.44 -6.73 -12.36
N VAL A 53 16.76 -5.45 -12.29
CA VAL A 53 17.71 -4.79 -13.17
C VAL A 53 18.80 -4.14 -12.31
N GLY A 54 20.06 -4.49 -12.58
CA GLY A 54 21.21 -3.90 -11.90
C GLY A 54 21.82 -4.80 -10.82
N PRO A 55 22.79 -4.26 -10.05
CA PRO A 55 23.47 -4.98 -8.98
C PRO A 55 22.49 -5.41 -7.87
N PRO A 56 22.81 -6.47 -7.10
CA PRO A 56 21.99 -6.92 -5.97
C PRO A 56 21.76 -5.78 -4.97
N ALA A 57 20.62 -5.79 -4.27
CA ALA A 57 20.21 -4.67 -3.40
C ALA A 57 21.12 -4.44 -2.17
N HIS A 58 22.12 -5.31 -1.96
CA HIS A 58 23.16 -5.11 -0.95
C HIS A 58 24.15 -3.98 -1.30
N ASP A 59 24.28 -3.65 -2.58
CA ASP A 59 25.08 -2.51 -3.01
C ASP A 59 24.30 -1.21 -2.78
N PRO A 60 24.80 -0.25 -1.98
CA PRO A 60 24.14 1.04 -1.74
C PRO A 60 23.91 1.87 -3.01
N SER A 61 24.66 1.59 -4.07
CA SER A 61 24.50 2.22 -5.38
C SER A 61 23.44 1.54 -6.26
N SER A 62 22.92 0.39 -5.84
CA SER A 62 21.88 -0.33 -6.56
C SER A 62 20.54 0.43 -6.52
N PRO A 63 19.84 0.55 -7.65
CA PRO A 63 18.46 1.07 -7.66
C PRO A 63 17.51 0.19 -6.84
N MET A 64 17.89 -1.07 -6.54
CA MET A 64 17.12 -2.00 -5.71
C MET A 64 17.33 -1.79 -4.21
N ALA A 65 18.39 -1.09 -3.79
CA ALA A 65 18.71 -0.89 -2.38
C ALA A 65 17.58 -0.20 -1.60
N GLY A 66 16.90 0.76 -2.24
CA GLY A 66 15.74 1.46 -1.65
C GLY A 66 14.48 0.59 -1.53
N LEU A 67 14.43 -0.54 -2.22
CA LEU A 67 13.34 -1.52 -2.10
C LEU A 67 13.57 -2.49 -0.94
N LYS A 68 14.78 -2.57 -0.39
CA LYS A 68 15.09 -3.48 0.73
C LYS A 68 14.64 -2.88 2.06
N TRP A 69 13.37 -3.09 2.41
CA TRP A 69 12.79 -2.56 3.67
C TRP A 69 13.08 -3.42 4.89
N MET A 70 13.43 -4.68 4.69
CA MET A 70 13.77 -5.63 5.74
C MET A 70 15.12 -6.26 5.47
N GLU A 71 15.93 -6.47 6.52
CA GLU A 71 17.25 -7.08 6.37
C GLU A 71 17.21 -8.51 5.81
N SER A 72 16.15 -9.26 6.15
CA SER A 72 15.92 -10.64 5.69
C SER A 72 15.51 -10.77 4.23
N TRP A 73 15.33 -9.67 3.50
CA TRP A 73 15.06 -9.74 2.06
C TRP A 73 16.37 -9.98 1.30
N GLU A 74 16.43 -11.04 0.51
CA GLU A 74 17.66 -11.54 -0.14
C GLU A 74 17.89 -11.05 -1.57
N PHE A 75 16.98 -10.23 -2.11
CA PHE A 75 17.12 -9.67 -3.44
C PHE A 75 18.11 -8.50 -3.52
#